data_AF-A0A7C6BSP7-F1
#
_entry.id   AF-A0A7C6BSP7-F1
#
_cell.length_a   1.000
_cell.length_b   1.000
_cell.length_c   1.000
_cell.angle_alpha   90.00
_cell.angle_beta   90.00
_cell.angle_gamma   90.00
#
_symmetry.space_group_name_H-M   'P 1'
#
loop_
_entity.id
_entity.type
_entity.pdbx_description
1 polymer ?
#
loop_
_entity_poly.entity_id
_entity_poly.type
_entity_poly.pdbx_seq_one_letter_code
_entity_poly.pdbx_strand_id
1 'polypeptide(L)'
;MEFPEDGQVIAGFNLICPECGIANPDESENCLVCDRDLTNILLFFEDDFFDLEITENCLIEYRKSFWGTRRTGKVIKYPLTKISNIEFGSPVNRFKFDFEGKRHVLPLREENMDNVKKILPKIID
;
A
#
# COMPACT_ATOMS: atom_id res chain seq x y z
N MET A 1 10.60 -5.35 35.56
CA MET A 1 9.92 -5.10 34.28
C MET A 1 8.71 -4.27 34.64
N GLU A 2 8.80 -2.96 34.46
CA GLU A 2 7.71 -2.03 34.72
C GLU A 2 6.77 -2.06 33.50
N PHE A 3 5.49 -2.33 33.74
CA PHE A 3 4.46 -2.25 32.71
C PHE A 3 4.02 -0.78 32.61
N PRO A 4 3.74 -0.26 31.40
CA PRO A 4 3.27 1.11 31.23
C PRO A 4 1.96 1.32 32.00
N GLU A 5 1.84 2.48 32.65
CA GLU A 5 0.64 2.87 33.41
C GLU A 5 -0.59 3.02 32.49
N ASP A 6 -1.78 2.72 33.04
CA ASP A 6 -3.07 2.85 32.35
C ASP A 6 -3.25 4.29 31.81
N GLY A 7 -3.26 4.42 30.48
CA GLY A 7 -3.42 5.70 29.78
C GLY A 7 -2.28 6.07 28.82
N GLN A 8 -1.19 5.29 28.77
CA GLN A 8 -0.20 5.46 27.71
C GLN A 8 -0.78 5.02 26.36
N VAL A 9 -0.83 5.94 25.40
CA VAL A 9 -1.10 5.60 24.00
C VAL A 9 0.08 4.74 23.52
N ILE A 10 -0.15 3.44 23.39
CA ILE A 10 0.81 2.56 22.74
C ILE A 10 0.89 3.03 21.29
N ALA A 11 2.03 3.58 20.89
CA ALA A 11 2.25 4.01 19.52
C ALA A 11 1.97 2.83 18.57
N GLY A 12 1.04 3.01 17.64
CA GLY A 12 0.79 2.04 16.57
C GLY A 12 2.01 1.96 15.66
N PHE A 13 2.33 0.75 15.19
CA PHE A 13 3.38 0.49 14.22
C PHE A 13 2.76 -0.01 12.91
N ASN A 14 1.84 0.77 12.34
CA ASN A 14 1.08 0.39 11.15
C ASN A 14 1.70 0.97 9.87
N LEU A 15 2.65 1.92 9.98
CA LEU A 15 3.33 2.53 8.84
C LEU A 15 4.49 1.65 8.37
N ILE A 16 4.21 0.74 7.44
CA ILE A 16 5.22 -0.16 6.88
C ILE A 16 6.04 0.56 5.80
N CYS A 17 7.36 0.57 5.95
CA CYS A 17 8.26 1.14 4.96
C CYS A 17 8.26 0.30 3.68
N PRO A 18 7.91 0.87 2.50
CA PRO A 18 7.88 0.10 1.27
C PRO A 18 9.26 -0.34 0.80
N GLU A 19 10.36 0.27 1.26
CA GLU A 19 11.71 -0.07 0.83
C GLU A 19 12.24 -1.32 1.52
N CYS A 20 12.11 -1.37 2.86
CA CYS A 20 12.72 -2.41 3.68
C CYS A 20 11.72 -3.30 4.44
N GLY A 21 10.41 -3.02 4.34
CA GLY A 21 9.34 -3.81 4.97
C GLY A 21 9.22 -3.62 6.49
N ILE A 22 9.97 -2.71 7.09
CA ILE A 22 9.95 -2.48 8.54
C ILE A 22 8.76 -1.61 8.92
N ALA A 23 8.06 -2.01 9.98
CA ALA A 23 7.01 -1.24 10.61
C ALA A 23 7.59 -0.05 11.39
N ASN A 24 7.02 1.13 11.22
CA ASN A 24 7.41 2.37 11.88
C ASN A 24 6.22 2.92 12.68
N PRO A 25 6.48 3.72 13.73
CA PRO A 25 5.44 4.48 14.39
C PRO A 25 4.59 5.25 13.38
N ASP A 26 3.28 5.32 13.60
CA ASP A 26 2.31 5.88 12.65
C ASP A 26 2.62 7.34 12.23
N GLU A 27 3.32 8.11 13.05
CA GLU A 27 3.72 9.51 12.80
C GLU A 27 5.16 9.67 12.29
N SER A 28 5.83 8.59 11.87
CA SER A 28 7.24 8.65 11.44
C SER A 28 7.39 9.34 10.09
N GLU A 29 8.19 10.40 10.03
CA GLU A 29 8.56 11.06 8.77
C GLU A 29 9.55 10.22 7.94
N ASN A 30 10.42 9.46 8.60
CA ASN A 30 11.43 8.62 7.96
C ASN A 30 11.42 7.20 8.53
N CYS A 31 11.83 6.24 7.70
CA CYS A 31 12.00 4.87 8.15
C CYS A 31 13.17 4.75 9.12
N LEU A 32 12.92 4.11 10.26
CA LEU A 32 13.89 3.92 11.34
C LEU A 32 15.16 3.15 10.94
N VAL A 33 15.16 2.45 9.80
CA VAL A 33 16.28 1.59 9.38
C VAL A 33 16.92 2.02 8.07
N CYS A 34 16.13 2.43 7.08
CA CYS A 34 16.65 2.79 5.76
C CYS A 34 16.54 4.28 5.43
N ASP A 35 16.05 5.09 6.38
CA ASP A 35 15.93 6.55 6.28
C ASP A 35 15.02 7.06 5.15
N ARG A 36 14.31 6.15 4.45
CA ARG A 36 13.34 6.50 3.42
C ARG A 36 12.27 7.42 4.01
N ASP A 37 11.97 8.49 3.30
CA ASP A 37 10.84 9.39 3.56
C ASP A 37 9.50 8.62 3.46
N LEU A 38 8.69 8.71 4.52
CA LEU A 38 7.40 8.08 4.69
C LEU A 38 6.23 9.08 4.71
N THR A 39 6.50 10.38 4.69
CA THR A 39 5.49 11.45 4.85
C THR A 39 4.35 11.36 3.83
N ASN A 40 4.63 10.86 2.63
CA ASN A 40 3.67 10.78 1.54
C ASN A 40 3.01 9.40 1.40
N ILE A 41 3.24 8.46 2.33
CA ILE A 41 2.76 7.08 2.24
C ILE A 41 1.48 6.94 3.05
N LEU A 42 0.37 6.67 2.35
CA LEU A 42 -0.95 6.49 2.96
C LEU A 42 -1.22 5.01 3.29
N LEU A 43 -0.70 4.10 2.47
CA LEU A 43 -0.83 2.67 2.67
C LEU A 43 0.33 1.95 2.01
N PHE A 44 0.84 0.92 2.69
CA PHE A 44 1.67 -0.10 2.07
C PHE A 44 1.26 -1.47 2.57
N PHE A 45 1.22 -2.44 1.67
CA PHE A 45 1.05 -3.83 2.02
C PHE A 45 1.79 -4.76 1.05
N GLU A 46 2.13 -5.93 1.57
CA GLU A 46 2.63 -7.02 0.75
C GLU A 46 1.48 -7.91 0.26
N ASP A 47 1.56 -8.36 -1.00
CA ASP A 47 0.62 -9.32 -1.59
C ASP A 47 1.39 -10.42 -2.34
N ASP A 48 0.69 -11.42 -2.88
CA ASP A 48 1.28 -12.64 -3.44
C ASP A 48 2.17 -12.35 -4.66
N PHE A 49 1.70 -11.48 -5.55
CA PHE A 49 2.32 -11.24 -6.87
C PHE A 49 3.02 -9.88 -6.97
N PHE A 50 2.66 -8.96 -6.09
CA PHE A 50 3.21 -7.62 -6.04
C PHE A 50 3.02 -7.06 -4.63
N ASP A 51 3.82 -6.07 -4.27
CA ASP A 51 3.47 -5.17 -3.17
C ASP A 51 2.78 -3.94 -3.74
N LEU A 52 1.94 -3.30 -2.95
CA LEU A 52 1.26 -2.08 -3.34
C LEU A 52 1.54 -0.99 -2.31
N GLU A 53 1.94 0.17 -2.83
CA GLU A 53 2.03 1.42 -2.10
C GLU A 53 1.00 2.40 -2.65
N ILE A 54 0.30 3.09 -1.76
CA ILE A 54 -0.61 4.17 -2.09
C ILE A 54 -0.05 5.43 -1.45
N THR A 55 0.16 6.43 -2.29
CA THR A 55 0.53 7.79 -1.90
C THR A 55 -0.61 8.73 -2.22
N GLU A 56 -0.51 9.99 -1.81
CA GLU A 56 -1.50 11.03 -2.14
C GLU A 56 -1.74 11.19 -3.65
N ASN A 57 -0.74 10.84 -4.47
CA ASN A 57 -0.75 11.14 -5.91
C ASN A 57 -0.64 9.90 -6.81
N CYS A 58 -0.31 8.73 -6.25
CA CYS A 58 0.06 7.57 -7.05
C CYS A 58 -0.23 6.24 -6.36
N LEU A 59 -0.67 5.26 -7.16
CA LEU A 59 -0.55 3.84 -6.83
C LEU A 59 0.76 3.31 -7.40
N ILE A 60 1.54 2.62 -6.59
CA ILE A 60 2.85 2.08 -6.97
C ILE A 60 2.85 0.58 -6.74
N GLU A 61 3.01 -0.16 -7.83
CA GLU A 61 3.06 -1.62 -7.83
C GLU A 61 4.51 -2.09 -7.92
N TYR A 62 4.95 -2.86 -6.93
CA TYR A 62 6.27 -3.49 -6.90
C TYR A 62 6.15 -4.97 -7.29
N ARG A 63 6.53 -5.32 -8.52
CA ARG A 63 6.36 -6.68 -9.03
C ARG A 63 7.27 -7.69 -8.34
N LYS A 64 6.69 -8.79 -7.87
CA LYS A 64 7.43 -9.94 -7.34
C LYS A 64 7.78 -10.95 -8.43
N SER A 65 8.76 -11.78 -8.12
CA SER A 65 9.12 -12.94 -8.93
C SER A 65 7.94 -13.92 -8.97
N PHE A 66 7.98 -14.88 -9.89
CA PHE A 66 6.93 -15.89 -10.03
C PHE A 66 6.63 -16.64 -8.71
N TRP A 67 7.63 -16.78 -7.84
CA TRP A 67 7.49 -17.45 -6.54
C TRP A 67 7.02 -16.53 -5.42
N GLY A 68 6.76 -15.25 -5.67
CA GLY A 68 6.19 -14.30 -4.69
C GLY A 68 7.11 -13.95 -3.52
N THR A 69 8.37 -14.42 -3.50
CA THR A 69 9.27 -14.25 -2.34
C THR A 69 10.14 -13.00 -2.41
N ARG A 70 10.34 -12.43 -3.60
CA ARG A 70 11.22 -11.25 -3.79
C ARG A 70 10.69 -10.35 -4.89
N ARG A 71 10.87 -9.04 -4.72
CA ARG A 71 10.69 -8.06 -5.79
C ARG A 71 11.69 -8.29 -6.91
N THR A 72 11.24 -8.00 -8.12
CA THR A 72 12.05 -8.09 -9.35
C THR A 72 12.80 -6.80 -9.67
N GLY A 73 12.55 -5.72 -8.92
CA GLY A 73 12.97 -4.36 -9.26
C GLY A 73 12.08 -3.68 -10.29
N LYS A 74 11.14 -4.40 -10.92
CA LYS A 74 10.14 -3.78 -11.81
C LYS A 74 9.08 -3.06 -10.96
N VAL A 75 9.01 -1.74 -11.14
CA VAL A 75 8.03 -0.86 -10.50
C VAL A 75 7.11 -0.27 -11.56
N ILE A 76 5.80 -0.30 -11.31
CA ILE A 76 4.80 0.34 -12.16
C ILE A 76 4.10 1.42 -11.34
N LYS A 77 4.01 2.63 -11.89
CA LYS A 77 3.41 3.79 -11.21
C LYS A 77 2.16 4.22 -11.97
N TYR A 78 1.05 4.34 -11.25
CA TYR A 78 -0.22 4.79 -11.77
C TYR A 78 -0.58 6.11 -11.07
N PRO A 79 -0.30 7.28 -11.69
CA PRO A 79 -0.76 8.56 -11.14
C PRO A 79 -2.28 8.57 -10.99
N LEU A 80 -2.79 8.96 -9.82
CA LEU A 80 -4.22 8.93 -9.53
C LEU A 80 -5.03 9.81 -10.49
N THR A 81 -4.46 10.93 -10.93
CA THR A 81 -5.04 11.83 -11.93
C THR A 81 -5.22 11.21 -13.32
N LYS A 82 -4.65 10.03 -13.56
CA LYS A 82 -4.70 9.32 -14.85
C LYS A 82 -5.45 8.00 -14.79
N ILE A 83 -5.96 7.60 -13.62
CA ILE A 83 -6.79 6.40 -13.51
C ILE A 83 -8.27 6.77 -13.55
N SER A 84 -9.09 5.87 -14.08
CA SER A 84 -10.56 6.05 -14.13
C SER A 84 -11.29 4.72 -14.07
N ASN A 85 -12.63 4.74 -14.08
CA ASN A 85 -13.48 3.54 -14.11
C ASN A 85 -13.12 2.51 -13.02
N ILE A 86 -12.90 3.00 -11.79
CA ILE A 86 -12.50 2.17 -10.66
C ILE A 86 -13.64 1.23 -10.28
N GLU A 87 -13.32 -0.07 -10.20
CA GLU A 87 -14.24 -1.11 -9.75
C GLU A 87 -13.56 -2.05 -8.76
N PHE A 88 -14.32 -2.47 -7.76
CA PHE A 88 -13.93 -3.53 -6.84
C PHE A 88 -14.78 -4.77 -7.12
N GLY A 89 -14.16 -5.79 -7.70
CA GLY A 89 -14.84 -7.05 -8.02
C GLY A 89 -15.23 -7.84 -6.77
N SER A 90 -16.33 -8.59 -6.86
CA SER A 90 -16.78 -9.62 -5.90
C SER A 90 -17.32 -10.82 -6.71
N PRO A 91 -17.12 -12.09 -6.29
CA PRO A 91 -16.45 -12.56 -5.07
C PRO A 91 -14.92 -12.69 -5.19
N VAL A 92 -14.36 -12.53 -6.39
CA VAL A 92 -12.90 -12.52 -6.60
C VAL A 92 -12.40 -11.10 -6.39
N ASN A 93 -11.58 -10.89 -5.35
CA ASN A 93 -11.01 -9.59 -4.97
C ASN A 93 -10.08 -9.04 -6.05
N ARG A 94 -10.68 -8.39 -7.05
CA ARG A 94 -10.00 -7.77 -8.19
C ARG A 94 -10.23 -6.27 -8.13
N PHE A 95 -9.15 -5.52 -7.93
CA PHE A 95 -9.15 -4.08 -8.02
C PHE A 95 -8.89 -3.72 -9.48
N LYS A 96 -9.87 -3.10 -10.12
CA LYS A 96 -9.82 -2.82 -11.55
C LYS A 96 -9.93 -1.32 -11.77
N PHE A 97 -9.16 -0.81 -12.74
CA PHE A 97 -9.19 0.58 -13.15
C PHE A 97 -8.68 0.69 -14.58
N ASP A 98 -9.01 1.78 -15.25
CA ASP A 98 -8.46 2.10 -16.56
C ASP A 98 -7.27 3.04 -16.39
N PHE A 99 -6.20 2.78 -17.13
CA PHE A 99 -5.01 3.62 -17.17
C PHE A 99 -4.42 3.60 -18.60
N GLU A 100 -4.14 4.77 -19.16
CA GLU A 100 -3.60 4.91 -20.53
C GLU A 100 -4.38 4.12 -21.59
N GLY A 101 -5.72 4.14 -21.49
CA GLY A 101 -6.62 3.45 -22.42
C GLY A 101 -6.64 1.92 -22.30
N LYS A 102 -6.07 1.36 -21.22
CA LYS A 102 -6.06 -0.08 -20.95
C LYS A 102 -6.72 -0.39 -19.62
N ARG A 103 -7.44 -1.52 -19.55
CA ARG A 103 -8.00 -2.07 -18.31
C ARG A 103 -6.89 -2.75 -17.52
N HIS A 104 -6.62 -2.27 -16.31
CA HIS A 104 -5.74 -2.89 -15.34
C HIS A 104 -6.57 -3.69 -14.32
N VAL A 105 -6.04 -4.84 -13.92
CA VAL A 105 -6.67 -5.75 -12.95
C VAL A 105 -5.61 -6.22 -11.98
N LEU A 106 -5.73 -5.78 -10.73
CA LEU A 106 -4.86 -6.15 -9.62
C LEU A 106 -5.62 -7.15 -8.72
N PRO A 107 -5.27 -8.45 -8.74
CA PRO A 107 -5.79 -9.39 -7.75
C PRO A 107 -5.16 -9.07 -6.38
N LEU A 108 -5.98 -8.92 -5.36
CA LEU A 108 -5.54 -8.63 -3.99
C LEU A 108 -6.12 -9.68 -3.04
N ARG A 109 -5.40 -9.93 -1.94
CA ARG A 109 -6.00 -10.61 -0.78
C ARG A 109 -7.16 -9.80 -0.22
N GLU A 110 -8.07 -10.47 0.49
CA GLU A 110 -9.29 -9.85 1.02
C GLU A 110 -8.99 -8.69 1.98
N GLU A 111 -8.07 -8.90 2.92
CA GLU A 111 -7.62 -7.87 3.86
C GLU A 111 -7.05 -6.62 3.15
N ASN A 112 -6.25 -6.83 2.10
CA ASN A 112 -5.64 -5.76 1.33
C ASN A 112 -6.70 -5.01 0.50
N MET A 113 -7.64 -5.74 -0.08
CA MET A 113 -8.78 -5.17 -0.79
C MET A 113 -9.60 -4.23 0.11
N ASP A 114 -9.85 -4.62 1.35
CA ASP A 114 -10.59 -3.80 2.31
C ASP A 114 -9.83 -2.54 2.71
N ASN A 115 -8.50 -2.62 2.83
CA ASN A 115 -7.67 -1.43 3.06
C ASN A 115 -7.72 -0.45 1.89
N VAL A 116 -7.63 -0.96 0.64
CA VAL A 116 -7.76 -0.11 -0.56
C VAL A 116 -9.13 0.56 -0.61
N LYS A 117 -10.23 -0.19 -0.37
CA LYS A 117 -11.59 0.37 -0.36
C LYS A 117 -11.81 1.46 0.70
N LYS A 118 -11.07 1.42 1.81
CA LYS A 118 -11.15 2.42 2.89
C LYS A 118 -10.39 3.70 2.56
N ILE A 119 -9.25 3.58 1.87
CA ILE A 119 -8.33 4.71 1.65
C ILE A 119 -8.59 5.37 0.30
N LEU A 120 -8.73 4.60 -0.77
CA LEU A 120 -8.77 5.12 -2.13
C LEU A 120 -9.91 6.13 -2.38
N PRO A 121 -11.16 5.92 -1.90
CA PRO A 121 -12.24 6.88 -2.09
C PRO A 121 -12.05 8.22 -1.35
N LYS A 122 -11.08 8.31 -0.43
CA LYS A 122 -10.79 9.56 0.31
C LYS A 122 -9.80 10.46 -0.42
N ILE A 123 -9.14 9.93 -1.45
CA ILE A 123 -8.05 10.62 -2.16
C ILE A 123 -8.28 10.73 -3.67
N ILE A 124 -9.33 10.09 -4.18
CA ILE A 124 -9.79 10.24 -5.56
C ILE A 124 -11.16 10.91 -5.50
N ASP A 125 -11.26 12.10 -6.07
CA ASP A 125 -12.51 12.83 -6.31
C ASP A 125 -13.39 12.14 -7.37
#